data_AF-A0A328AKC2-F1
#
_entry.id   AF-A0A328AKC2-F1
#
_cell.length_a   1.000
_cell.length_b   1.000
_cell.length_c   1.000
_cell.angle_alpha   90.00
_cell.angle_beta   90.00
_cell.angle_gamma   90.00
#
_symmetry.space_group_name_H-M   'P 1'
#
loop_
_entity.id
_entity.type
_entity.pdbx_description
1 polymer ?
#
loop_
_entity_poly.entity_id
_entity_poly.type
_entity_poly.pdbx_seq_one_letter_code
_entity_poly.pdbx_strand_id
1 'polypeptide(L)'
;MRILMGAAAVALLGLACAGCGNSGVSGAQAAESAPAAEQVTAVGCPKAPKPGCVTLTADGKTWDVTAAGVDLAKGVAVNVSGTAGPAGACGPTLVNAQVDYTGLQCKH
;
A
#
# COMPACT_ATOMS: atom_id res chain seq x y z
N MET A 1 9.04 -43.07 41.88
CA MET A 1 10.28 -43.38 41.14
C MET A 1 10.79 -42.05 40.59
N ARG A 2 11.91 -41.49 41.07
CA ARG A 2 13.31 -41.84 40.70
C ARG A 2 13.50 -41.83 39.17
N ILE A 3 14.41 -41.11 38.49
CA ILE A 3 15.40 -40.03 38.73
C ILE A 3 15.97 -39.65 37.31
N LEU A 4 16.62 -38.48 37.17
CA LEU A 4 17.78 -38.16 36.26
C LEU A 4 17.48 -38.18 34.74
N MET A 5 18.08 -37.45 33.79
CA MET A 5 19.22 -36.52 33.54
C MET A 5 19.10 -36.20 32.02
N GLY A 6 19.56 -35.14 31.37
CA GLY A 6 20.45 -34.01 31.64
C GLY A 6 20.22 -32.93 30.53
N ALA A 7 20.63 -31.68 30.76
CA ALA A 7 21.87 -31.07 30.24
C ALA A 7 21.85 -30.87 28.70
N ALA A 8 22.10 -29.69 28.11
CA ALA A 8 22.73 -28.47 28.60
C ALA A 8 22.38 -27.25 27.72
N ALA A 9 22.30 -26.11 28.38
CA ALA A 9 22.69 -24.75 27.98
C ALA A 9 22.99 -24.43 26.50
N VAL A 10 22.27 -23.45 25.95
CA VAL A 10 22.92 -22.39 25.15
C VAL A 10 22.35 -21.03 25.58
N ALA A 11 23.20 -20.33 26.34
CA ALA A 11 23.38 -18.88 26.44
C ALA A 11 22.15 -17.95 26.34
N LEU A 12 21.78 -17.44 27.52
CA LEU A 12 21.37 -16.06 27.69
C LEU A 12 22.40 -15.11 27.03
N LEU A 13 21.92 -14.30 26.09
CA LEU A 13 22.39 -12.93 25.90
C LEU A 13 21.17 -12.07 25.59
N GLY A 14 20.49 -11.69 26.66
CA GLY A 14 19.74 -10.45 26.64
C GLY A 14 20.74 -9.31 26.44
N LEU A 15 20.48 -8.44 25.46
CA LEU A 15 20.89 -7.06 25.57
C LEU A 15 19.66 -6.19 25.36
N ALA A 16 19.25 -5.64 26.49
CA ALA A 16 18.13 -4.73 26.65
C ALA A 16 18.32 -3.46 25.80
N CYS A 17 17.29 -3.13 25.03
CA CYS A 17 16.87 -1.73 24.91
C CYS A 17 15.56 -1.58 25.69
N ALA A 18 15.68 -1.43 27.01
CA ALA A 18 14.63 -0.85 27.82
C ALA A 18 14.63 0.66 27.57
N GLY A 19 13.78 1.09 26.64
CA GLY A 19 13.51 2.50 26.35
C GLY A 19 12.01 2.73 26.30
N CYS A 20 11.44 3.11 27.45
CA CYS A 20 10.28 3.99 27.66
C CYS A 20 9.02 3.86 26.77
N GLY A 21 7.87 3.65 27.42
CA GLY A 21 6.68 4.45 27.11
C GLY A 21 5.44 3.70 26.59
N ASN A 22 4.60 3.27 27.54
CA ASN A 22 3.14 3.28 27.55
C ASN A 22 2.35 3.57 26.24
N SER A 23 1.43 2.65 25.94
CA SER A 23 0.12 2.87 25.29
C SER A 23 0.05 3.22 23.81
N GLY A 24 -0.39 2.24 23.03
CA GLY A 24 -1.31 2.48 21.92
C GLY A 24 -0.86 1.93 20.57
N VAL A 25 -1.85 1.37 19.88
CA VAL A 25 -1.94 1.14 18.43
C VAL A 25 -1.29 -0.13 17.85
N SER A 26 -2.14 -1.17 17.83
CA SER A 26 -2.49 -1.96 16.65
C SER A 26 -1.37 -2.57 15.81
N GLY A 27 -1.22 -3.89 15.96
CA GLY A 27 -1.00 -4.79 14.84
C GLY A 27 0.28 -4.57 14.05
N ALA A 28 1.43 -4.88 14.63
CA ALA A 28 2.52 -5.41 13.81
C ALA A 28 2.07 -6.80 13.32
N GLN A 29 1.23 -6.80 12.28
CA GLN A 29 0.85 -8.01 11.57
C GLN A 29 2.16 -8.64 11.08
N ALA A 30 2.48 -9.80 11.63
CA ALA A 30 3.13 -10.83 10.85
C ALA A 30 2.23 -11.07 9.63
N ALA A 31 2.47 -10.32 8.56
CA ALA A 31 1.85 -10.59 7.28
C ALA A 31 2.56 -11.84 6.74
N GLU A 32 1.90 -12.96 6.95
CA GLU A 32 2.09 -14.21 6.24
C GLU A 32 2.50 -13.95 4.79
N SER A 33 3.57 -14.61 4.37
CA SER A 33 4.07 -14.63 3.01
C SER A 33 3.06 -15.30 2.06
N ALA A 34 1.94 -14.64 1.79
CA ALA A 34 1.32 -14.68 0.48
C ALA A 34 2.25 -13.89 -0.48
N PRO A 35 2.24 -14.14 -1.81
CA PRO A 35 2.89 -13.18 -2.71
C PRO A 35 2.25 -11.82 -2.41
N ALA A 36 3.03 -10.89 -1.87
CA ALA A 36 2.53 -9.60 -1.45
C ALA A 36 1.86 -8.98 -2.67
N ALA A 37 0.53 -8.95 -2.67
CA ALA A 37 -0.21 -8.31 -3.73
C ALA A 37 0.27 -6.85 -3.72
N GLU A 38 0.99 -6.46 -4.77
CA GLU A 38 1.84 -5.27 -4.74
C GLU A 38 0.95 -4.06 -4.49
N GLN A 39 1.08 -3.47 -3.30
CA GLN A 39 0.37 -2.26 -2.95
C GLN A 39 1.02 -1.11 -3.71
N VAL A 40 0.20 -0.40 -4.46
CA VAL A 40 0.60 0.72 -5.29
C VAL A 40 -0.06 1.96 -4.74
N THR A 41 0.76 2.96 -4.44
CA THR A 41 0.32 4.32 -4.17
C THR A 41 0.76 5.18 -5.34
N ALA A 42 -0.21 5.75 -6.05
CA ALA A 42 0.01 6.59 -7.20
C ALA A 42 -0.54 7.99 -6.88
N VAL A 43 0.33 9.00 -6.84
CA VAL A 43 -0.10 10.40 -6.67
C VAL A 43 0.13 11.13 -7.98
N GLY A 44 -0.92 11.78 -8.49
CA GLY A 44 -0.78 12.54 -9.72
C GLY A 44 -2.06 13.21 -10.17
N CYS A 45 -2.00 13.76 -11.38
CA CYS A 45 -3.15 14.37 -12.02
C CYS A 45 -3.90 13.34 -12.87
N PRO A 46 -5.16 13.06 -12.54
CA PRO A 46 -5.95 12.12 -13.31
C PRO A 46 -6.28 12.73 -14.68
N LYS A 47 -6.23 11.91 -15.73
CA LYS A 47 -6.51 12.32 -17.11
C LYS A 47 -7.39 11.27 -17.78
N ALA A 48 -8.26 11.70 -18.70
CA ALA A 48 -9.02 10.82 -19.56
C ALA A 48 -8.43 10.82 -20.98
N PRO A 49 -7.50 9.90 -21.32
CA PRO A 49 -6.90 9.85 -22.65
C PRO A 49 -7.89 9.37 -23.72
N LYS A 50 -8.92 8.60 -23.34
CA LYS A 50 -9.97 8.10 -24.23
C LYS A 50 -11.29 7.96 -23.46
N PRO A 51 -12.46 8.01 -24.14
CA PRO A 51 -13.75 7.81 -23.48
C PRO A 51 -13.78 6.47 -22.75
N GLY A 52 -14.22 6.50 -21.48
CA GLY A 52 -14.27 5.31 -20.62
C GLY A 52 -12.94 4.89 -20.00
N CYS A 53 -11.87 5.67 -20.15
CA CYS A 53 -10.62 5.47 -19.40
C CYS A 53 -10.26 6.69 -18.59
N VAL A 54 -9.95 6.47 -17.32
CA VAL A 54 -9.35 7.45 -16.43
C VAL A 54 -8.03 6.88 -15.97
N THR A 55 -6.95 7.55 -16.33
CA THR A 55 -5.60 7.13 -16.03
C THR A 55 -4.89 8.14 -15.16
N LEU A 56 -4.01 7.65 -14.30
CA LEU A 56 -3.20 8.44 -13.39
C LEU A 56 -1.72 8.11 -13.62
N THR A 57 -0.91 9.13 -13.93
CA THR A 57 0.54 8.94 -14.02
C THR A 57 1.17 9.26 -12.68
N ALA A 58 1.86 8.28 -12.10
CA ALA A 58 2.63 8.40 -10.87
C ALA A 58 3.94 7.62 -11.00
N ASP A 59 5.04 8.18 -10.51
CA ASP A 59 6.37 7.54 -10.54
C ASP A 59 6.78 7.06 -11.95
N GLY A 60 6.38 7.80 -13.00
CA GLY A 60 6.64 7.45 -14.40
C GLY A 60 5.80 6.30 -14.96
N LYS A 61 4.91 5.70 -14.16
CA LYS A 61 3.96 4.67 -14.59
C LYS A 61 2.55 5.25 -14.71
N THR A 62 1.79 4.73 -15.67
CA THR A 62 0.38 5.11 -15.86
C THR A 62 -0.51 3.98 -15.38
N TRP A 63 -1.39 4.30 -14.43
CA TRP A 63 -2.33 3.38 -13.80
C TRP A 63 -3.74 3.68 -14.26
N ASP A 64 -4.51 2.64 -14.58
CA ASP A 64 -5.94 2.77 -14.81
C ASP A 64 -6.68 2.86 -13.47
N VAL A 65 -7.31 4.01 -13.26
CA VAL A 65 -8.10 4.34 -12.07
C VAL A 65 -9.57 4.56 -12.43
N THR A 66 -9.99 4.08 -13.61
CA THR A 66 -11.38 4.14 -14.08
C THR A 66 -12.35 3.57 -13.06
N ALA A 67 -12.02 2.40 -12.50
CA ALA A 67 -12.83 1.75 -11.48
C ALA A 67 -12.83 2.48 -10.12
N ALA A 68 -11.87 3.36 -9.88
CA ALA A 68 -11.74 4.12 -8.64
C ALA A 68 -12.70 5.32 -8.58
N GLY A 69 -13.37 5.66 -9.69
CA GLY A 69 -14.40 6.71 -9.72
C GLY A 69 -13.86 8.13 -9.57
N VAL A 70 -12.66 8.40 -10.08
CA VAL A 70 -12.02 9.72 -9.97
C VAL A 70 -12.79 10.78 -10.76
N ASP A 71 -13.32 11.77 -10.05
CA ASP A 71 -13.91 12.97 -10.64
C ASP A 71 -12.84 13.90 -11.23
N LEU A 72 -12.83 14.01 -12.56
CA LEU A 72 -11.93 14.89 -13.32
C LEU A 72 -12.35 16.37 -13.29
N ALA A 73 -13.62 16.65 -12.97
CA ALA A 73 -14.13 18.02 -12.95
C ALA A 73 -13.53 18.86 -11.81
N LYS A 74 -13.01 18.21 -10.76
CA LYS A 74 -12.30 18.89 -9.69
C LYS A 74 -10.99 19.55 -10.12
N GLY A 75 -10.32 19.06 -11.17
CA GLY A 75 -9.05 19.63 -11.65
C GLY A 75 -7.90 19.59 -10.62
N VAL A 76 -7.96 18.69 -9.64
CA VAL A 76 -6.93 18.54 -8.60
C VAL A 76 -6.27 17.17 -8.66
N ALA A 77 -5.05 17.09 -8.16
CA ALA A 77 -4.32 15.85 -8.05
C ALA A 77 -4.96 14.94 -7.01
N VAL A 78 -4.95 13.64 -7.31
CA VAL A 78 -5.45 12.59 -6.43
C VAL A 78 -4.32 11.69 -6.01
N ASN A 79 -4.42 11.20 -4.78
CA ASN A 79 -3.65 10.08 -4.29
C ASN A 79 -4.52 8.84 -4.41
N VAL A 80 -4.10 7.88 -5.23
CA VAL A 80 -4.80 6.62 -5.41
C VAL A 80 -3.94 5.50 -4.83
N SER A 81 -4.48 4.79 -3.85
CA SER A 81 -3.82 3.63 -3.25
C SER A 81 -4.64 2.37 -3.50
N GLY A 82 -4.00 1.29 -3.93
CA GLY A 82 -4.70 0.04 -4.21
C GLY A 82 -3.74 -1.10 -4.44
N THR A 83 -4.27 -2.23 -4.86
CA THR A 83 -3.48 -3.39 -5.23
C THR A 83 -3.33 -3.44 -6.75
N ALA A 84 -2.13 -3.72 -7.25
CA ALA A 84 -1.92 -3.92 -8.67
C ALA A 84 -2.76 -5.11 -9.18
N GLY A 85 -3.67 -4.83 -10.11
CA GLY A 85 -4.53 -5.80 -10.76
C GLY A 85 -4.02 -6.18 -12.15
N PRO A 86 -4.72 -7.10 -12.83
CA PRO A 86 -4.42 -7.43 -14.22
C PRO A 86 -4.57 -6.19 -15.11
N ALA A 87 -3.77 -6.10 -16.18
CA ALA A 87 -3.90 -5.01 -17.13
C ALA A 87 -5.23 -5.10 -17.88
N GLY A 88 -5.99 -3.99 -17.87
CA GLY A 88 -7.24 -3.83 -18.60
C GLY A 88 -7.03 -3.07 -19.91
N ALA A 89 -8.14 -2.69 -20.54
CA ALA A 89 -8.16 -1.98 -21.83
C ALA A 89 -7.54 -0.57 -21.81
N CYS A 90 -7.20 -0.05 -20.63
CA CYS A 90 -6.61 1.28 -20.44
C CYS A 90 -5.19 1.22 -19.86
N GLY A 91 -4.68 0.02 -19.50
CA GLY A 91 -3.39 -0.16 -18.84
C GLY A 91 -3.49 -1.02 -17.57
N PRO A 92 -2.42 -1.08 -16.74
CA PRO A 92 -2.42 -1.79 -15.47
C PRO A 92 -3.47 -1.19 -14.53
N THR A 93 -4.36 -2.03 -14.00
CA THR A 93 -5.47 -1.58 -13.15
C THR A 93 -5.09 -1.57 -11.69
N LEU A 94 -5.78 -0.74 -10.91
CA LEU A 94 -5.75 -0.81 -9.45
C LEU A 94 -7.07 -1.39 -8.94
N VAL A 95 -6.97 -2.52 -8.23
CA VAL A 95 -8.11 -3.14 -7.53
C VAL A 95 -8.12 -2.68 -6.08
N ASN A 96 -9.31 -2.60 -5.47
CA ASN A 96 -9.49 -2.03 -4.13
C ASN A 96 -8.90 -0.61 -4.00
N ALA A 97 -8.99 0.18 -5.07
CA ALA A 97 -8.42 1.51 -5.12
C ALA A 97 -9.19 2.49 -4.23
N GLN A 98 -8.47 3.20 -3.37
CA GLN A 98 -8.94 4.32 -2.56
C GLN A 98 -8.46 5.61 -3.22
N VAL A 99 -9.35 6.59 -3.38
CA VAL A 99 -9.04 7.89 -3.97
C VAL A 99 -9.12 8.97 -2.90
N ASP A 100 -8.02 9.67 -2.67
CA ASP A 100 -7.95 10.83 -1.81
C ASP A 100 -7.61 12.08 -2.62
N TYR A 101 -8.38 13.14 -2.44
CA TYR A 101 -8.20 14.39 -3.17
C TYR A 101 -7.23 15.28 -2.41
N THR A 102 -6.01 15.43 -2.94
CA THR A 102 -4.94 16.19 -2.27
C THR A 102 -5.19 17.69 -2.23
N GLY A 103 -6.10 18.21 -3.07
CA GLY A 103 -6.35 19.64 -3.24
C GLY A 103 -5.26 20.38 -4.02
N LEU A 104 -4.22 19.69 -4.49
CA LEU A 104 -3.17 20.28 -5.32
C LEU A 104 -3.71 20.50 -6.73
N GLN A 105 -3.70 21.74 -7.21
CA GLN A 105 -4.16 22.07 -8.57
C GLN A 105 -3.32 21.35 -9.62
N CYS A 106 -3.98 20.68 -10.56
CA CYS A 106 -3.32 20.10 -11.71
C CYS A 106 -2.94 21.21 -12.69
N LYS A 107 -1.64 21.47 -12.81
CA LYS A 107 -1.13 22.41 -13.81
C LYS A 107 -1.23 21.76 -15.18
N HIS A 108 -2.16 22.24 -16.01
CA HIS A 108 -2.36 21.79 -17.39
C HIS A 108 -1.25 22.27 -18.32
#